data_AF-A0A1V4YZF4-F1
#
_entry.id   AF-A0A1V4YZF4-F1
#
_cell.length_a   1.000
_cell.length_b   1.000
_cell.length_c   1.000
_cell.angle_alpha   90.00
_cell.angle_beta   90.00
_cell.angle_gamma   90.00
#
_symmetry.space_group_name_H-M   'P 1'
#
loop_
_entity.id
_entity.type
_entity.pdbx_description
1 polymer ?
#
loop_
_entity_poly.entity_id
_entity_poly.type
_entity_poly.pdbx_seq_one_letter_code
_entity_poly.pdbx_strand_id
1 'polypeptide(L)' 'MSDFAEEIFNLLGNPNDSLRLSSLVDSFEMKEGSGDLPEVVVHVNKSTPPSDVRWIRDTLSDYDMFYHFTVIQ' A
#
# COMPACT_ATOMS: atom_id res chain seq x y z
N MET A 1 14.64 -5.05 -6.82
CA MET A 1 13.24 -5.09 -6.33
C MET A 1 12.94 -3.79 -5.56
N SER A 2 13.14 -2.63 -6.21
CA SER A 2 12.88 -1.30 -5.62
C SER A 2 11.82 -0.52 -6.40
N ASP A 3 11.48 -1.00 -7.60
CA ASP A 3 10.75 -0.23 -8.60
C ASP A 3 9.25 -0.12 -8.27
N PHE A 4 8.69 -1.16 -7.65
CA PHE A 4 7.24 -1.22 -7.38
C PHE A 4 6.81 -0.39 -6.16
N ALA A 5 7.58 -0.44 -5.06
CA ALA A 5 7.27 0.39 -3.89
C ALA A 5 7.37 1.89 -4.22
N GLU A 6 8.36 2.27 -5.04
CA GLU A 6 8.52 3.63 -5.55
C GLU A 6 7.36 4.05 -6.46
N GLU A 7 6.82 3.13 -7.27
CA GLU A 7 5.62 3.39 -8.07
C GLU A 7 4.39 3.70 -7.20
N ILE A 8 4.14 2.90 -6.16
CA ILE A 8 3.05 3.16 -5.20
C ILE A 8 3.26 4.50 -4.49
N PHE A 9 4.49 4.82 -4.08
CA PHE A 9 4.79 6.10 -3.43
C PHE A 9 4.63 7.31 -4.35
N ASN A 10 4.91 7.16 -5.65
CA ASN A 10 4.67 8.19 -6.65
C ASN A 10 3.18 8.35 -6.95
N LEU A 11 2.41 7.25 -6.88
CA LEU A 11 0.96 7.26 -7.09
C LEU A 11 0.23 8.14 -6.06
N LEU A 12 0.70 8.14 -4.80
CA LEU A 12 0.11 8.92 -3.71
C LEU A 12 0.14 10.43 -3.95
N GLY A 13 1.07 10.93 -4.78
CA GLY A 13 1.23 12.35 -5.13
C GLY A 13 1.57 13.30 -3.96
N ASN A 14 1.36 12.88 -2.71
CA ASN A 14 1.64 13.63 -1.49
C ASN A 14 2.90 13.07 -0.80
N PRO A 15 4.01 13.82 -0.77
CA PRO A 15 5.26 13.36 -0.18
C PRO A 15 5.16 13.03 1.31
N ASN A 16 4.22 13.64 2.05
CA ASN A 16 4.02 13.30 3.46
C ASN A 16 3.40 11.92 3.66
N ASP A 17 2.45 11.54 2.79
CA ASP A 17 1.77 10.25 2.86
C ASP A 17 2.73 9.15 2.42
N SER A 18 3.51 9.38 1.35
CA SER A 18 4.56 8.46 0.89
C SER A 18 5.61 8.21 1.99
N LEU A 19 6.06 9.28 2.67
CA LEU A 19 7.05 9.16 3.75
C LEU A 19 6.49 8.38 4.95
N ARG A 20 5.22 8.64 5.31
CA ARG A 20 4.56 7.92 6.40
C ARG A 20 4.31 6.45 6.04
N LEU A 21 3.83 6.15 4.84
CA LEU A 21 3.65 4.77 4.35
C LEU A 21 4.98 4.01 4.34
N SER A 22 6.06 4.62 3.85
CA SER A 22 7.39 3.99 3.86
C SER A 22 7.92 3.63 5.25
N SER A 23 7.43 4.33 6.30
CA SER A 23 7.81 4.06 7.69
C SER A 23 6.93 3.01 8.37
N LEU A 24 5.74 2.71 7.82
CA LEU A 24 4.74 1.83 8.43
C LEU A 24 4.57 0.49 7.69
N VAL A 25 4.88 0.48 6.39
CA VAL A 25 4.81 -0.70 5.52
C VAL A 25 6.17 -1.38 5.48
N ASP A 26 6.17 -2.68 5.75
CA ASP A 26 7.36 -3.52 5.65
C ASP A 26 7.64 -3.92 4.19
N SER A 27 6.61 -4.30 3.43
CA SER A 27 6.74 -4.67 2.02
C SER A 27 5.43 -4.56 1.23
N PHE A 28 5.58 -4.43 -0.09
CA PHE A 28 4.50 -4.55 -1.07
C PHE A 28 4.72 -5.79 -1.91
N GLU A 29 3.70 -6.64 -2.05
CA GLU A 29 3.71 -7.81 -2.91
C GLU A 29 2.60 -7.67 -3.95
N MET A 30 2.97 -7.49 -5.22
CA MET A 30 2.01 -7.49 -6.32
C MET A 30 1.67 -8.94 -6.68
N LYS A 31 0.39 -9.27 -6.58
CA LYS A 31 -0.17 -10.52 -7.08
C LYS A 31 -0.83 -10.23 -8.42
N GLU A 32 -0.28 -10.82 -9.47
CA GLU A 32 -0.95 -10.91 -10.76
C GLU A 32 -2.15 -11.87 -10.60
N GLY A 33 -3.27 -11.31 -10.14
CA GLY A 33 -4.53 -12.02 -9.99
C GLY A 33 -5.22 -12.24 -11.34
N SER A 34 -6.11 -13.22 -11.40
CA SER A 34 -6.91 -13.57 -12.59
C SER A 34 -8.09 -12.60 -12.84
N GLY A 35 -8.02 -11.37 -12.34
CA GLY A 35 -9.09 -10.36 -12.37
C GLY A 35 -8.76 -9.14 -13.23
N ASP A 36 -9.70 -8.21 -13.34
CA ASP A 36 -9.56 -7.00 -14.18
C ASP A 36 -8.49 -6.01 -13.69
N LEU A 37 -8.12 -6.05 -12.40
CA LEU A 37 -7.08 -5.21 -11.80
C LEU A 37 -6.08 -6.06 -11.00
N PRO A 38 -4.78 -5.70 -11.02
CA PRO A 38 -3.76 -6.36 -10.21
C PRO A 38 -3.99 -6.15 -8.71
N GLU A 39 -3.73 -7.17 -7.91
CA GLU A 39 -3.83 -7.11 -6.45
C GLU A 39 -2.47 -6.72 -5.85
N VAL A 40 -2.47 -5.85 -4.86
CA VAL A 40 -1.28 -5.42 -4.13
C VAL A 40 -1.47 -5.72 -2.65
N VAL A 41 -0.72 -6.69 -2.15
CA VAL A 41 -0.69 -7.05 -0.75
C VAL A 41 0.30 -6.14 -0.02
N VAL A 42 -0.21 -5.40 0.95
CA VAL A 42 0.57 -4.46 1.76
C VAL A 42 0.82 -5.09 3.12
N HIS A 43 2.07 -5.46 3.36
CA HIS A 43 2.50 -6.01 4.64
C HIS A 43 2.86 -4.88 5.58
N VAL A 44 2.10 -4.77 6.66
CA VAL A 44 2.35 -3.79 7.73
C VAL A 44 2.83 -4.50 8.97
N ASN A 45 3.69 -3.83 9.73
CA ASN A 45 4.26 -4.40 10.93
C ASN A 45 3.17 -4.77 11.95
N LYS A 46 3.33 -5.91 12.63
CA LYS A 46 2.41 -6.34 13.71
C LYS A 46 2.39 -5.40 14.91
N SER A 47 3.44 -4.59 15.07
CA SER A 47 3.50 -3.54 16.08
C SER A 47 2.78 -2.25 15.69
N THR A 48 2.36 -2.13 14.43
CA THR A 48 1.65 -0.95 13.92
C THR A 48 0.28 -0.80 14.60
N PRO A 49 -0.03 0.38 15.18
CA PRO A 49 -1.32 0.63 15.81
C PRO A 49 -2.50 0.44 14.83
N PRO A 50 -3.66 -0.04 15.30
CA PRO A 50 -4.85 -0.20 14.45
C PRO A 50 -5.30 1.10 13.75
N SER A 51 -5.04 2.26 14.35
CA SER A 51 -5.30 3.58 13.74
C SER A 51 -4.46 3.82 12.49
N ASP A 52 -3.20 3.41 12.52
CA ASP A 52 -2.29 3.55 11.37
C ASP A 52 -2.64 2.55 10.27
N VAL A 53 -3.00 1.32 10.64
CA VAL A 53 -3.50 0.32 9.66
C VAL A 53 -4.76 0.81 8.95
N ARG A 54 -5.69 1.42 9.70
CA ARG A 54 -6.89 2.03 9.11
C ARG A 54 -6.52 3.17 8.17
N TRP A 55 -5.62 4.06 8.59
CA TRP A 55 -5.14 5.16 7.75
C TRP A 55 -4.50 4.66 6.44
N ILE A 56 -3.66 3.61 6.50
CA ILE A 56 -3.06 2.99 5.31
C ILE A 56 -4.14 2.46 4.37
N ARG A 57 -5.12 1.72 4.90
CA ARG A 57 -6.24 1.21 4.10
C ARG A 57 -7.02 2.35 3.45
N ASP A 58 -7.41 3.36 4.22
CA ASP A 58 -8.20 4.49 3.72
C ASP A 58 -7.43 5.25 2.62
N THR A 59 -6.14 5.50 2.85
CA THR A 59 -5.27 6.21 1.89
C THR A 59 -5.09 5.42 0.59
N LEU A 60 -4.90 4.10 0.67
CA LEU A 60 -4.70 3.27 -0.52
C LEU A 60 -6.00 2.99 -1.27
N SER A 61 -7.14 2.93 -0.58
CA SER A 61 -8.45 2.75 -1.20
C SER A 61 -8.85 3.89 -2.13
N ASP A 62 -8.31 5.09 -1.94
CA ASP A 62 -8.47 6.20 -2.91
C ASP A 62 -7.90 5.85 -4.30
N TYR A 63 -7.05 4.83 -4.38
CA TYR A 63 -6.37 4.37 -5.59
C TYR A 63 -6.86 2.99 -6.08
N ASP A 64 -7.97 2.49 -5.54
CA ASP A 64 -8.56 1.19 -5.92
C ASP A 64 -8.96 1.10 -7.40
N MET A 65 -8.96 2.23 -8.12
CA MET A 65 -9.17 2.29 -9.57
C MET A 65 -7.99 1.76 -10.40
N PHE A 66 -6.79 1.67 -9.83
CA PHE A 66 -5.57 1.19 -10.49
C PHE A 66 -5.13 -0.19 -9.99
N TYR A 67 -5.24 -0.39 -8.68
CA TYR A 67 -4.72 -1.57 -7.97
C TYR A 67 -5.72 -1.97 -6.88
N HIS A 68 -5.92 -3.26 -6.63
CA HIS A 68 -6.70 -3.70 -5.48
C HIS A 68 -5.79 -3.87 -4.26
N PHE A 69 -5.91 -3.01 -3.26
CA PHE A 69 -5.01 -3.05 -2.10
C PHE A 69 -5.53 -3.94 -0.96
N THR A 70 -4.77 -4.97 -0.61
CA THR A 70 -5.05 -5.86 0.52
C THR A 70 -4.04 -5.61 1.63
N VAL A 71 -4.46 -4.92 2.70
CA VAL A 71 -3.59 -4.63 3.86
C VAL A 71 -3.62 -5.80 4.86
N ILE A 72 -2.46 -6.38 5.17
CA ILE A 72 -2.29 -7.47 6.14
C ILE A 72 -1.22 -7.15 7.21
N GLN A 73 -1.51 -7.53 8.46
CA GLN A 73 -0.59 -7.50 9.61
C GLN A 73 -0.10 -8.90 9.98
#